data_AF-A0A8S3PP80-F1
#
_entry.id   AF-A0A8S3PP80-F1
#
_cell.length_a   1.000
_cell.length_b   1.000
_cell.length_c   1.000
_cell.angle_alpha   90.00
_cell.angle_beta   90.00
_cell.angle_gamma   90.00
#
_symmetry.space_group_name_H-M   'P 1'
#
loop_
_entity.id
_entity.type
_entity.pdbx_description
1 polymer ?
#
loop_
_entity_poly.entity_id
_entity_poly.type
_entity_poly.pdbx_seq_one_letter_code
_entity_poly.pdbx_strand_id
1 'polypeptide(L)'
;MLAYLNSNNIFVLIKSLSSHQSFLISLNNREEKRGTGLCLAVTIYVMTVANLETSRKCFVGTDSYDHHVDTGEYACFEVCKETVVEKNCNCSPTLSDIHLGLGLCENITELQCMTEAVKRIDSCGCKEPCSEIQYKTFRSFTKWPGRSYVGVLEALLKERGIAYQDLRESLLFINIYFTSLQEEITEEELAYTVENFWSDIGGSLGLWVGMSVISLAEILELGILILRLFRKRTFRLHTKEQKRANAEAKLNAGLNQIIKGFNDINEDEQGGRIEVHDGLTKIINSINILAAEKQKSENDQNTIEISIIENDRMQPEQNNVYARQEFVVE
;
A
#
# COMPACT_ATOMS: atom_id res chain seq x y z
N MET A 1 22.33 -43.46 13.55
CA MET A 1 20.96 -43.96 13.33
C MET A 1 20.11 -42.71 13.17
N LEU A 2 19.75 -42.35 11.94
CA LEU A 2 18.93 -41.17 11.66
C LEU A 2 17.46 -41.56 11.89
N ALA A 3 16.84 -40.99 12.92
CA ALA A 3 15.41 -41.17 13.16
C ALA A 3 14.69 -39.96 12.55
N TYR A 4 14.03 -40.18 11.42
CA TYR A 4 13.23 -39.18 10.72
C TYR A 4 11.80 -39.26 11.27
N LEU A 5 11.32 -38.19 11.91
CA LEU A 5 9.90 -38.04 12.27
C LEU A 5 9.27 -37.07 11.28
N ASN A 6 8.51 -37.61 10.34
CA ASN A 6 7.78 -36.85 9.35
C ASN A 6 6.43 -36.42 9.94
N SER A 7 6.23 -35.12 10.16
CA SER A 7 4.91 -34.50 9.89
C SER A 7 4.90 -32.98 9.81
N ASN A 8 5.86 -32.22 10.37
CA ASN A 8 5.79 -30.73 10.38
C ASN A 8 7.18 -30.04 10.42
N ASN A 9 8.09 -30.36 9.50
CA ASN A 9 9.42 -29.69 9.41
C ASN A 9 10.33 -29.80 10.65
N ILE A 10 10.06 -30.72 11.59
CA ILE A 10 10.93 -30.96 12.75
C ILE A 10 11.96 -32.02 12.40
N PHE A 11 13.20 -31.59 12.15
CA PHE A 11 14.32 -32.48 11.91
C PHE A 11 15.01 -32.83 13.23
N VAL A 12 15.03 -34.11 13.59
CA VAL A 12 15.77 -34.61 14.75
C VAL A 12 16.93 -35.45 14.26
N LEU A 13 18.12 -34.86 14.23
CA LEU A 13 19.32 -35.59 13.88
C LEU A 13 19.90 -36.24 15.13
N ILE A 14 20.04 -37.57 15.12
CA ILE A 14 20.65 -38.34 16.18
C ILE A 14 21.95 -38.96 15.65
N LYS A 15 23.08 -38.36 16.00
CA LYS A 15 24.40 -38.90 15.68
C LYS A 15 25.00 -39.56 16.92
N SER A 16 25.28 -40.86 16.82
CA SER A 16 26.08 -41.57 17.83
C SER A 16 27.55 -41.16 17.64
N LEU A 17 28.15 -40.57 18.67
CA LEU A 17 29.59 -40.27 18.68
C LEU A 17 30.34 -41.47 19.24
N SER A 18 31.11 -42.15 18.39
CA SER A 18 31.84 -43.38 18.72
C SER A 18 32.90 -43.22 19.81
N SER A 19 33.35 -42.00 20.12
CA SER A 19 34.43 -41.79 21.10
C SER A 19 33.98 -41.54 22.55
N HIS A 20 32.69 -41.31 22.82
CA HIS A 20 32.23 -40.86 24.15
C HIS A 20 30.83 -41.35 24.60
N GLN A 21 30.24 -42.40 24.01
CA GLN A 21 28.89 -42.88 24.40
C GLN A 21 27.89 -41.71 24.53
N SER A 22 27.91 -40.80 23.56
CA SER A 22 27.09 -39.59 23.56
C SER A 22 26.36 -39.44 22.25
N PHE A 23 25.18 -38.84 22.34
CA PHE A 23 24.36 -38.51 21.19
C PHE A 23 24.37 -36.99 21.00
N LEU A 24 24.58 -36.58 19.75
CA LEU A 24 24.29 -35.22 19.33
C LEU A 24 22.82 -35.18 18.91
N ILE A 25 22.06 -34.28 19.53
CA ILE A 25 20.67 -34.01 19.15
C ILE A 25 20.62 -32.57 18.68
N SER A 26 20.22 -32.37 17.43
CA SER A 26 19.91 -31.06 16.89
C SER A 26 18.40 -30.91 16.78
N LEU A 27 17.87 -29.86 17.39
CA LEU A 27 16.46 -29.45 17.30
C LEU A 27 16.45 -27.96 16.96
N ASN A 28 15.91 -27.61 15.80
CA ASN A 28 15.82 -26.22 15.31
C ASN A 28 17.17 -25.46 15.43
N ASN A 29 18.22 -25.99 14.79
CA ASN A 29 19.59 -25.43 14.76
C ASN A 29 20.30 -25.25 16.11
N ARG A 30 19.79 -25.81 17.22
CA ARG A 30 20.54 -25.94 18.48
C ARG A 30 21.04 -27.37 18.69
N GLU A 31 22.35 -27.54 18.60
CA GLU A 31 23.05 -28.79 18.90
C GLU A 31 23.37 -28.92 20.39
N GLU A 32 23.14 -30.11 20.94
CA GLU A 32 23.59 -30.44 22.30
C GLU A 32 24.19 -31.85 22.33
N LYS A 33 25.39 -31.96 22.92
CA LYS A 33 26.06 -33.25 23.17
C LYS A 33 25.64 -33.77 24.53
N ARG A 34 25.05 -34.97 24.61
CA ARG A 34 24.66 -35.57 25.89
C ARG A 34 24.98 -37.04 26.00
N GLY A 35 25.25 -37.45 27.24
CA GLY A 35 25.55 -38.83 27.62
C GLY A 35 24.31 -39.73 27.61
N THR A 36 24.57 -41.01 27.54
CA THR A 36 23.62 -42.14 27.60
C THR A 36 22.99 -42.34 28.99
N GLY A 37 21.93 -43.15 29.07
CA GLY A 37 21.28 -43.52 30.34
C GLY A 37 20.24 -42.53 30.84
N LEU A 38 19.75 -41.70 29.93
CA LEU A 38 18.75 -40.67 30.19
C LEU A 38 17.51 -40.90 29.33
N CYS A 39 16.38 -40.47 29.87
CA CYS A 39 15.17 -40.16 29.15
C CYS A 39 15.17 -38.65 28.90
N LEU A 40 15.22 -38.25 27.64
CA LEU A 40 15.03 -36.89 27.19
C LEU A 40 13.56 -36.71 26.80
N ALA A 41 12.85 -35.87 27.53
CA ALA A 41 11.52 -35.39 27.16
C ALA A 41 11.65 -34.02 26.51
N VAL A 42 11.25 -33.93 25.24
CA VAL A 42 11.20 -32.70 24.46
C VAL A 42 9.74 -32.30 24.30
N THR A 43 9.39 -31.15 24.88
CA THR A 43 8.09 -30.55 24.69
C THR A 43 8.17 -29.48 23.62
N ILE A 44 7.27 -29.52 22.64
CA ILE A 44 7.16 -28.54 21.57
C ILE A 44 5.96 -27.62 21.83
N TYR A 45 6.20 -26.33 21.72
CA TYR A 45 5.21 -25.27 21.76
C TYR A 45 5.21 -24.56 20.40
N VAL A 46 4.05 -24.53 19.74
CA VAL A 46 3.88 -23.94 18.41
C VAL A 46 3.29 -22.54 18.59
N MET A 47 3.90 -21.56 17.95
CA MET A 47 3.35 -20.21 17.85
C MET A 47 3.45 -19.74 16.41
N THR A 48 2.47 -18.96 15.97
CA THR A 48 2.51 -18.29 14.67
C THR A 48 2.64 -16.79 14.90
N VAL A 49 3.60 -16.17 14.22
CA VAL A 49 3.87 -14.73 14.27
C VAL A 49 3.52 -14.13 12.92
N ALA A 50 2.58 -13.20 12.90
CA ALA A 50 2.18 -12.45 11.71
C ALA A 50 2.48 -10.95 11.91
N ASN A 51 3.42 -10.44 11.11
CA ASN A 51 3.83 -9.04 11.09
C ASN A 51 3.03 -8.24 10.04
N LEU A 52 2.84 -6.96 10.30
CA LEU A 52 2.05 -6.10 9.42
C LEU A 52 2.83 -5.73 8.13
N GLU A 53 2.22 -5.99 6.97
CA GLU A 53 2.83 -5.80 5.64
C GLU A 53 3.28 -4.35 5.36
N THR A 54 2.57 -3.36 5.92
CA THR A 54 2.80 -1.93 5.66
C THR A 54 4.15 -1.42 6.17
N SER A 55 4.88 -2.20 6.98
CA SER A 55 6.18 -1.80 7.52
C SER A 55 7.38 -1.95 6.56
N ARG A 56 7.24 -2.50 5.34
CA ARG A 56 8.36 -2.78 4.39
C ARG A 56 9.51 -3.66 4.93
N LYS A 57 9.39 -4.16 6.17
CA LYS A 57 10.41 -4.92 6.90
C LYS A 57 10.34 -6.42 6.65
N CYS A 58 9.19 -6.93 6.24
CA CYS A 58 8.99 -8.36 6.01
C CYS A 58 8.68 -8.66 4.53
N PHE A 59 8.88 -9.92 4.13
CA PHE A 59 8.58 -10.44 2.81
C PHE A 59 7.28 -11.24 2.84
N VAL A 60 6.37 -10.98 1.90
CA VAL A 60 5.17 -11.79 1.68
C VAL A 60 5.50 -12.73 0.54
N GLY A 61 5.55 -14.04 0.82
CA GLY A 61 5.71 -15.06 -0.21
C GLY A 61 4.61 -14.91 -1.25
N THR A 62 4.99 -14.59 -2.48
CA THR A 62 4.07 -14.66 -3.63
C THR A 62 4.16 -16.08 -4.19
N ASP A 63 3.06 -16.64 -4.70
CA ASP A 63 2.93 -17.97 -5.36
C ASP A 63 3.84 -18.21 -6.59
N SER A 64 4.92 -17.44 -6.75
CA SER A 64 5.95 -17.62 -7.74
C SER A 64 6.81 -18.83 -7.35
N TYR A 65 6.64 -19.91 -8.11
CA TYR A 65 7.48 -21.10 -8.22
C TYR A 65 8.98 -20.78 -8.38
N ASP A 66 9.61 -20.23 -7.35
CA ASP A 66 11.06 -20.17 -7.19
C ASP A 66 11.38 -20.85 -5.85
N HIS A 67 11.66 -22.14 -5.96
CA HIS A 67 11.39 -23.19 -4.99
C HIS A 67 12.03 -23.07 -3.58
N HIS A 68 12.73 -21.98 -3.23
CA HIS A 68 13.59 -21.93 -2.05
C HIS A 68 13.63 -20.61 -1.28
N VAL A 69 12.77 -19.62 -1.60
CA VAL A 69 12.73 -18.32 -0.90
C VAL A 69 11.54 -18.18 0.06
N ASP A 70 10.59 -19.12 0.03
CA ASP A 70 9.43 -19.13 0.94
C ASP A 70 9.76 -19.64 2.35
N THR A 71 11.01 -20.04 2.60
CA THR A 71 11.40 -20.81 3.79
C THR A 71 12.21 -19.98 4.79
N GLY A 72 11.66 -18.86 5.26
CA GLY A 72 12.22 -18.12 6.39
C GLY A 72 13.59 -17.45 6.15
N GLU A 73 13.99 -16.61 7.09
CA GLU A 73 15.23 -15.82 6.98
C GLU A 73 16.49 -16.71 6.86
N TYR A 74 16.51 -17.81 7.62
CA TYR A 74 17.66 -18.72 7.66
C TYR A 74 17.93 -19.41 6.32
N ALA A 75 16.89 -19.92 5.62
CA ALA A 75 17.10 -20.57 4.33
C ALA A 75 17.59 -19.56 3.28
N CYS A 76 17.05 -18.33 3.28
CA CYS A 76 17.57 -17.25 2.42
C CYS A 76 19.07 -17.01 2.68
N PHE A 77 19.48 -17.01 3.95
CA PHE A 77 20.87 -16.81 4.32
C PHE A 77 21.77 -17.97 3.87
N GLU A 78 21.32 -19.22 4.00
CA GLU A 78 22.08 -20.38 3.51
C GLU A 78 22.20 -20.39 1.98
N VAL A 79 21.11 -20.16 1.25
CA VAL A 79 21.13 -20.03 -0.22
C VAL A 79 22.04 -18.89 -0.67
N CYS A 80 22.05 -17.77 0.06
CA CYS A 80 22.96 -16.66 -0.21
C CYS A 80 24.42 -17.07 -0.07
N LYS A 81 24.79 -17.81 1.00
CA LYS A 81 26.15 -18.34 1.17
C LYS A 81 26.53 -19.27 0.03
N GLU A 82 25.68 -20.21 -0.31
CA GLU A 82 25.92 -21.17 -1.40
C GLU A 82 26.13 -20.43 -2.72
N THR A 83 25.27 -19.48 -3.04
CA THR A 83 25.38 -18.64 -4.26
C THR A 83 26.69 -17.84 -4.32
N VAL A 84 27.17 -17.32 -3.18
CA VAL A 84 28.45 -16.59 -3.12
C VAL A 84 29.63 -17.53 -3.31
N VAL A 85 29.58 -18.72 -2.72
CA VAL A 85 30.63 -19.74 -2.88
C VAL A 85 30.69 -20.21 -4.32
N GLU A 86 29.56 -20.46 -4.97
CA GLU A 86 29.52 -20.87 -6.37
C GLU A 86 30.08 -19.81 -7.31
N LYS A 87 29.72 -18.54 -7.10
CA LYS A 87 30.23 -17.44 -7.93
C LYS A 87 31.73 -17.22 -7.77
N ASN A 88 32.27 -17.40 -6.57
CA ASN A 88 33.67 -17.10 -6.28
C ASN A 88 34.62 -18.30 -6.46
N CYS A 89 34.15 -19.50 -6.13
CA CYS A 89 34.97 -20.72 -6.06
C CYS A 89 34.56 -21.78 -7.09
N ASN A 90 33.45 -21.57 -7.83
CA ASN A 90 32.98 -22.45 -8.90
C ASN A 90 32.85 -23.93 -8.49
N CYS A 91 32.44 -24.16 -7.24
CA CYS A 91 32.15 -25.46 -6.64
C CYS A 91 30.98 -25.31 -5.66
N SER A 92 30.26 -26.39 -5.37
CA SER A 92 29.13 -26.37 -4.44
C SER A 92 29.49 -27.10 -3.13
N PRO A 93 29.19 -26.52 -1.94
CA PRO A 93 29.50 -27.13 -0.65
C PRO A 93 28.58 -28.29 -0.28
N THR A 94 27.37 -28.33 -0.86
CA THR A 94 26.35 -29.35 -0.61
C THR A 94 26.00 -30.06 -1.92
N LEU A 95 25.61 -31.33 -1.83
CA LEU A 95 24.94 -32.03 -2.93
C LEU A 95 23.48 -31.56 -2.94
N SER A 96 23.27 -30.31 -3.35
CA SER A 96 21.95 -29.75 -3.49
C SER A 96 21.55 -29.74 -4.96
N ASP A 97 20.36 -30.27 -5.28
CA ASP A 97 19.80 -30.27 -6.64
C ASP A 97 19.50 -28.83 -7.14
N ILE A 98 19.65 -27.82 -6.28
CA ILE A 98 19.30 -26.42 -6.50
C ILE A 98 20.27 -25.72 -7.47
N HIS A 99 21.52 -26.17 -7.54
CA HIS A 99 22.56 -25.47 -8.27
C HIS A 99 23.10 -26.32 -9.42
N LEU A 100 22.74 -25.89 -10.64
CA LEU A 100 23.01 -26.52 -11.92
C LEU A 100 24.44 -27.07 -12.05
N GLY A 101 24.59 -28.40 -11.97
CA GLY A 101 25.67 -29.14 -12.61
C GLY A 101 27.09 -28.87 -12.09
N LEU A 102 27.25 -28.20 -10.95
CA LEU A 102 28.54 -27.99 -10.30
C LEU A 102 28.90 -29.20 -9.42
N GLY A 103 30.19 -29.57 -9.41
CA GLY A 103 30.71 -30.62 -8.54
C GLY A 103 30.87 -30.16 -7.09
N LEU A 104 30.97 -31.12 -6.17
CA LEU A 104 31.33 -30.87 -4.77
C LEU A 104 32.70 -30.20 -4.66
N CYS A 105 32.85 -29.28 -3.70
CA CYS A 105 34.16 -28.76 -3.32
C CYS A 105 34.98 -29.88 -2.62
N GLU A 106 35.88 -30.55 -3.34
CA GLU A 106 36.70 -31.64 -2.81
C GLU A 106 38.16 -31.22 -2.59
N ASN A 107 38.66 -30.24 -3.36
CA ASN A 107 40.06 -29.83 -3.28
C ASN A 107 40.31 -28.92 -2.07
N ILE A 108 41.51 -29.02 -1.49
CA ILE A 108 41.94 -28.17 -0.35
C ILE A 108 41.88 -26.67 -0.71
N THR A 109 42.21 -26.33 -1.96
CA THR A 109 42.15 -24.95 -2.48
C THR A 109 40.71 -24.43 -2.58
N GLU A 110 39.76 -25.29 -2.95
CA GLU A 110 38.33 -24.96 -3.01
C GLU A 110 37.75 -24.75 -1.60
N LEU A 111 38.12 -25.62 -0.65
CA LEU A 111 37.75 -25.50 0.76
C LEU A 111 38.28 -24.20 1.41
N GLN A 112 39.52 -23.82 1.07
CA GLN A 112 40.10 -22.56 1.52
C GLN A 112 39.38 -21.35 0.90
N CYS A 113 39.07 -21.41 -0.40
CA CYS A 113 38.29 -20.40 -1.10
C CYS A 113 36.90 -20.22 -0.47
N MET A 114 36.19 -21.33 -0.22
CA MET A 114 34.87 -21.32 0.43
C MET A 114 34.93 -20.64 1.79
N THR A 115 35.91 -21.01 2.62
CA THR A 115 36.07 -20.45 3.97
C THR A 115 36.35 -18.95 3.93
N GLU A 116 37.15 -18.49 2.97
CA GLU A 116 37.40 -17.05 2.77
C GLU A 116 36.20 -16.32 2.19
N ALA A 117 35.48 -16.93 1.25
CA ALA A 117 34.30 -16.35 0.61
C ALA A 117 33.18 -16.13 1.64
N VAL A 118 32.86 -17.14 2.46
CA VAL A 118 31.84 -17.04 3.51
C VAL A 118 32.21 -16.01 4.57
N LYS A 119 33.49 -15.90 4.94
CA LYS A 119 33.98 -14.89 5.92
C LYS A 119 33.81 -13.45 5.44
N ARG A 120 33.71 -13.21 4.13
CA ARG A 120 33.54 -11.86 3.56
C ARG A 120 32.07 -11.45 3.43
N ILE A 121 31.14 -12.34 3.79
CA ILE A 121 29.71 -12.05 3.74
C ILE A 121 29.33 -11.31 5.02
N ASP A 122 29.27 -9.97 4.94
CA ASP A 122 28.83 -9.12 6.06
C ASP A 122 27.31 -9.01 6.15
N SER A 123 26.59 -9.09 5.02
CA SER A 123 25.12 -9.12 5.01
C SER A 123 24.57 -9.75 3.73
N CYS A 124 23.58 -10.62 3.88
CA CYS A 124 22.66 -10.98 2.80
C CYS A 124 21.39 -10.18 3.07
N GLY A 125 20.86 -9.47 2.08
CA GLY A 125 19.64 -8.65 2.20
C GLY A 125 18.35 -9.46 2.41
N CYS A 126 18.43 -10.55 3.17
CA CYS A 126 17.31 -11.40 3.55
C CYS A 126 16.40 -10.64 4.51
N LYS A 127 15.10 -10.75 4.26
CA LYS A 127 14.06 -10.21 5.13
C LYS A 127 13.37 -11.37 5.83
N GLU A 128 12.92 -11.13 7.05
CA GLU A 128 12.03 -12.06 7.74
C GLU A 128 10.70 -12.16 6.98
N PRO A 129 10.05 -13.33 6.92
CA PRO A 129 8.74 -13.47 6.32
C PRO A 129 7.68 -12.72 7.16
N CYS A 130 6.62 -12.22 6.53
CA CYS A 130 5.54 -11.55 7.25
C CYS A 130 4.69 -12.53 8.06
N SER A 131 4.72 -13.82 7.74
CA SER A 131 4.09 -14.88 8.53
C SER A 131 5.09 -16.00 8.75
N GLU A 132 5.35 -16.35 10.00
CA GLU A 132 6.27 -17.42 10.39
C GLU A 132 5.67 -18.30 11.49
N ILE A 133 5.84 -19.61 11.34
CA ILE A 133 5.55 -20.58 12.40
C ILE A 133 6.83 -20.85 13.19
N GLN A 134 6.82 -20.48 14.47
CA GLN A 134 7.93 -20.67 15.39
C GLN A 134 7.68 -21.82 16.36
N TYR A 135 8.67 -22.72 16.45
CA TYR A 135 8.66 -23.85 17.38
C TYR A 135 9.56 -23.57 18.60
N LYS A 136 8.95 -23.28 19.75
CA LYS A 136 9.67 -23.22 21.03
C LYS A 136 9.78 -24.63 21.61
N THR A 137 11.00 -25.04 21.97
CA THR A 137 11.24 -26.37 22.57
C THR A 137 11.68 -26.24 24.02
N PHE A 138 11.05 -27.02 24.89
CA PHE A 138 11.45 -27.21 26.28
C PHE A 138 11.98 -28.62 26.46
N ARG A 139 12.98 -28.79 27.32
CA ARG A 139 13.70 -30.05 27.48
C ARG A 139 13.75 -30.41 28.95
N SER A 140 13.45 -31.65 29.26
CA SER A 140 13.60 -32.21 30.61
C SER A 140 14.25 -33.58 30.55
N PHE A 141 14.98 -33.92 31.61
CA PHE A 141 15.79 -35.12 31.67
C PHE A 141 15.44 -35.93 32.91
N THR A 142 15.40 -37.24 32.75
CA THR A 142 15.23 -38.17 33.88
C THR A 142 16.12 -39.40 33.66
N LYS A 143 16.59 -40.04 34.73
CA LYS A 143 17.39 -41.26 34.62
C LYS A 143 16.55 -42.39 34.04
N TRP A 144 17.06 -43.07 33.03
CA TRP A 144 16.37 -44.20 32.39
C TRP A 144 17.39 -45.27 31.96
N PRO A 145 17.07 -46.57 32.06
CA PRO A 145 15.84 -47.15 32.60
C PRO A 145 15.78 -47.17 34.14
N GLY A 146 14.56 -47.13 34.68
CA GLY A 146 14.32 -47.33 36.11
C GLY A 146 14.76 -48.73 36.57
N ARG A 147 15.21 -48.88 37.83
CA ARG A 147 15.85 -50.12 38.33
C ARG A 147 15.01 -51.38 38.10
N SER A 148 13.69 -51.29 38.29
CA SER A 148 12.76 -52.41 38.07
C SER A 148 12.51 -52.74 36.61
N TYR A 149 12.69 -51.78 35.69
CA TYR A 149 12.44 -51.95 34.27
C TYR A 149 13.65 -52.52 33.51
N VAL A 150 14.85 -52.45 34.10
CA VAL A 150 16.10 -52.95 33.50
C VAL A 150 15.94 -54.41 33.04
N GLY A 151 15.55 -55.33 33.93
CA GLY A 151 15.48 -56.77 33.60
C GLY A 151 14.46 -57.12 32.52
N VAL A 152 13.36 -56.36 32.44
CA VAL A 152 12.36 -56.52 31.36
C VAL A 152 12.93 -56.04 30.03
N LEU A 153 13.62 -54.90 30.03
CA LEU A 153 14.25 -54.34 28.85
C LEU A 153 15.37 -55.23 28.32
N GLU A 154 16.17 -55.85 29.21
CA GLU A 154 17.20 -56.82 28.85
C GLU A 154 16.62 -58.02 28.10
N ALA A 155 15.52 -58.59 28.60
CA ALA A 155 14.84 -59.72 27.96
C ALA A 155 14.34 -59.35 26.55
N LEU A 156 13.74 -58.17 26.39
CA LEU A 156 13.23 -57.68 25.10
C LEU A 156 14.34 -57.42 24.08
N LEU A 157 15.48 -56.85 24.52
CA LEU A 157 16.61 -56.57 23.62
C LEU A 157 17.32 -57.84 23.19
N LYS A 158 17.42 -58.83 24.10
CA LYS A 158 17.97 -60.16 23.80
C LYS A 158 17.11 -60.91 22.78
N GLU A 159 15.79 -60.84 22.89
CA GLU A 159 14.86 -61.42 21.90
C GLU A 159 15.01 -60.77 20.51
N ARG A 160 15.29 -59.46 20.47
CA ARG A 160 15.58 -58.73 19.23
C ARG A 160 17.02 -58.91 18.71
N GLY A 161 17.86 -59.68 19.39
CA GLY A 161 19.25 -59.93 18.98
C GLY A 161 20.16 -58.71 19.07
N ILE A 162 19.80 -57.70 19.87
CA ILE A 162 20.59 -56.47 20.02
C ILE A 162 21.63 -56.70 21.11
N ALA A 163 22.91 -56.71 20.74
CA ALA A 163 24.01 -56.79 21.69
C ALA A 163 24.25 -55.44 22.37
N TYR A 164 24.31 -55.43 23.70
CA TYR A 164 24.63 -54.25 24.51
C TYR A 164 25.66 -54.62 25.59
N GLN A 165 26.56 -53.69 25.92
CA GLN A 165 27.51 -53.84 27.03
C GLN A 165 26.84 -53.43 28.34
N ASP A 166 26.43 -52.17 28.43
CA ASP A 166 25.67 -51.62 29.55
C ASP A 166 24.46 -50.85 29.03
N LEU A 167 23.25 -51.21 29.49
CA LEU A 167 22.00 -50.58 29.04
C LEU A 167 21.98 -49.08 29.30
N ARG A 168 22.53 -48.66 30.45
CA ARG A 168 22.59 -47.25 30.86
C ARG A 168 23.67 -46.46 30.13
N GLU A 169 24.62 -47.14 29.51
CA GLU A 169 25.72 -46.50 28.79
C GLU A 169 25.56 -46.55 27.27
N SER A 170 24.56 -47.30 26.78
CA SER A 170 24.34 -47.49 25.34
C SER A 170 23.00 -46.95 24.87
N LEU A 171 22.03 -46.79 25.76
CA LEU A 171 20.68 -46.39 25.38
C LEU A 171 20.35 -44.96 25.81
N LEU A 172 19.59 -44.30 24.93
CA LEU A 172 18.97 -43.01 25.15
C LEU A 172 17.50 -43.16 24.77
N PHE A 173 16.59 -42.79 25.67
CA PHE A 173 15.17 -42.74 25.38
C PHE A 173 14.78 -41.29 25.07
N ILE A 174 14.14 -41.03 23.94
CA ILE A 174 13.69 -39.69 23.54
C ILE A 174 12.17 -39.74 23.40
N ASN A 175 11.49 -38.85 24.11
CA ASN A 175 10.05 -38.66 24.01
C ASN A 175 9.76 -37.24 23.53
N ILE A 176 9.06 -37.10 22.41
CA ILE A 176 8.71 -35.80 21.81
C ILE A 176 7.20 -35.67 21.86
N TYR A 177 6.71 -34.58 22.44
CA TYR A 177 5.28 -34.31 22.54
C TYR A 177 4.99 -32.81 22.46
N PHE A 178 3.77 -32.46 22.06
CA PHE A 178 3.29 -31.08 22.07
C PHE A 178 2.77 -30.71 23.46
N THR A 179 3.05 -29.50 23.94
CA THR A 179 2.51 -29.00 25.23
C THR A 179 0.99 -28.94 25.19
N SER A 180 0.45 -28.46 24.07
CA SER A 180 -0.96 -28.31 23.83
C SER A 180 -1.26 -28.49 22.33
N LEU A 181 -2.51 -28.83 22.01
CA LEU A 181 -3.05 -28.81 20.64
C LEU A 181 -3.59 -27.44 20.25
N GLN A 182 -3.59 -26.46 21.16
CA GLN A 182 -3.91 -25.08 20.82
C GLN A 182 -2.69 -24.39 20.20
N GLU A 183 -2.94 -23.69 19.10
CA GLU A 183 -1.97 -22.81 18.46
C GLU A 183 -2.12 -21.40 19.02
N GLU A 184 -1.00 -20.76 19.38
CA GLU A 184 -0.97 -19.35 19.76
C GLU A 184 -0.59 -18.52 18.54
N ILE A 185 -1.46 -17.59 18.16
CA ILE A 185 -1.24 -16.69 17.03
C ILE A 185 -1.02 -15.28 17.58
N THR A 186 0.10 -14.67 17.22
CA THR A 186 0.46 -13.29 17.56
C THR A 186 0.46 -12.49 16.27
N GLU A 187 -0.49 -11.57 16.13
CA GLU A 187 -0.65 -10.73 14.94
C GLU A 187 -0.41 -9.26 15.30
N GLU A 188 0.36 -8.56 14.47
CA GLU A 188 0.50 -7.11 14.56
C GLU A 188 -0.64 -6.44 13.80
N GLU A 189 -1.46 -5.68 14.51
CA GLU A 189 -2.51 -4.84 13.91
C GLU A 189 -2.13 -3.35 13.94
N LEU A 190 -2.72 -2.57 13.04
CA LEU A 190 -2.57 -1.11 13.05
C LEU A 190 -3.10 -0.55 14.39
N ALA A 191 -2.20 0.02 15.19
CA ALA A 191 -2.58 0.70 16.44
C ALA A 191 -3.59 1.84 16.22
N TYR A 192 -3.62 2.40 15.01
CA TYR A 192 -4.58 3.44 14.65
C TYR A 192 -5.02 3.29 13.19
N THR A 193 -6.31 3.01 12.99
CA THR A 193 -6.91 2.91 11.66
C THR A 193 -7.40 4.28 11.18
N VAL A 194 -7.63 4.41 9.87
CA VAL A 194 -8.21 5.63 9.28
C VAL A 194 -9.63 5.87 9.82
N GLU A 195 -10.33 4.80 10.18
CA GLU A 195 -11.64 4.86 10.82
C GLU A 195 -11.56 5.48 12.21
N ASN A 196 -10.58 5.06 13.02
CA ASN A 196 -10.32 5.67 14.34
C ASN A 196 -9.96 7.15 14.20
N PHE A 197 -9.20 7.53 13.17
CA PHE A 197 -8.89 8.93 12.85
C PHE A 197 -10.13 9.78 12.64
N TRP A 198 -11.04 9.34 11.77
CA TRP A 198 -12.28 10.07 11.52
C TRP A 198 -13.21 10.08 12.74
N SER A 199 -13.23 8.97 13.50
CA SER A 199 -13.99 8.88 14.75
C SER A 199 -13.51 9.91 15.78
N ASP A 200 -12.20 10.08 15.97
CA ASP A 200 -11.65 11.04 16.94
C ASP A 200 -11.85 12.50 16.51
N ILE A 201 -11.74 12.79 15.20
CA ILE A 201 -12.08 14.12 14.67
C ILE A 201 -13.57 14.41 14.87
N GLY A 202 -14.44 13.47 14.52
CA GLY A 202 -15.89 13.63 14.70
C GLY A 202 -16.27 13.77 16.17
N GLY A 203 -15.67 12.97 17.04
CA GLY A 203 -15.89 13.02 18.49
C GLY A 203 -15.43 14.33 19.10
N SER A 204 -14.24 14.83 18.73
CA SER A 204 -13.74 16.12 19.22
C SER A 204 -14.56 17.31 18.69
N LEU A 205 -14.92 17.34 17.40
CA LEU A 205 -15.76 18.41 16.85
C LEU A 205 -17.19 18.38 17.42
N GLY A 206 -17.74 17.18 17.62
CA GLY A 206 -19.05 16.99 18.23
C GLY A 206 -19.07 17.41 19.71
N LEU A 207 -18.00 17.14 20.46
CA LEU A 207 -17.92 17.49 21.88
C LEU A 207 -17.68 18.98 22.13
N TRP A 208 -16.71 19.59 21.42
CA TRP A 208 -16.31 20.98 21.68
C TRP A 208 -17.18 22.00 20.96
N VAL A 209 -17.54 21.73 19.71
CA VAL A 209 -18.26 22.68 18.84
C VAL A 209 -19.74 22.31 18.71
N GLY A 210 -20.12 21.08 19.04
CA GLY A 210 -21.48 20.58 18.77
C GLY A 210 -21.73 20.34 17.28
N MET A 211 -20.67 20.21 16.48
CA MET A 211 -20.78 20.08 15.04
C MET A 211 -21.11 18.64 14.64
N SER A 212 -22.10 18.47 13.76
CA SER A 212 -22.47 17.18 13.19
C SER A 212 -22.18 17.12 11.69
N VAL A 213 -22.30 15.93 11.09
CA VAL A 213 -22.20 15.74 9.63
C VAL A 213 -23.25 16.60 8.89
N ILE A 214 -24.43 16.79 9.48
CA ILE A 214 -25.48 17.65 8.92
C ILE A 214 -25.03 19.11 8.90
N SER A 215 -24.43 19.58 10.00
CA SER A 215 -23.87 20.94 10.08
C SER A 215 -22.77 21.18 9.03
N LEU A 216 -21.94 20.18 8.75
CA LEU A 216 -20.93 20.27 7.69
C LEU A 216 -21.56 20.36 6.29
N ALA A 217 -22.61 19.58 6.03
CA ALA A 217 -23.35 19.64 4.77
C ALA A 217 -23.98 21.04 4.54
N GLU A 218 -24.52 21.65 5.60
CA GLU A 218 -25.10 22.99 5.56
C GLU A 218 -24.05 24.07 5.23
N ILE A 219 -22.85 23.97 5.82
CA ILE A 219 -21.71 24.86 5.52
C ILE A 219 -21.27 24.69 4.05
N LEU A 220 -21.24 23.47 3.53
CA LEU A 220 -20.90 23.19 2.14
C LEU A 220 -21.93 23.77 1.17
N GLU A 221 -23.23 23.61 1.45
CA GLU A 221 -24.31 24.20 0.65
C GLU A 221 -24.21 25.73 0.63
N LEU A 222 -24.03 26.34 1.80
CA LEU A 222 -23.84 27.77 1.93
C LEU A 222 -22.59 28.24 1.16
N GLY A 223 -21.48 27.51 1.25
CA GLY A 223 -20.26 27.78 0.49
C GLY A 223 -20.50 27.75 -1.03
N ILE A 224 -21.23 26.76 -1.54
CA ILE A 224 -21.59 26.65 -2.96
C ILE A 224 -22.48 27.82 -3.40
N LEU A 225 -23.48 28.19 -2.60
CA LEU A 225 -24.35 29.33 -2.88
C LEU A 225 -23.54 30.63 -2.94
N ILE A 226 -22.66 30.85 -1.98
CA ILE A 226 -21.76 32.01 -1.94
C ILE A 226 -20.87 32.04 -3.19
N LEU A 227 -20.25 30.92 -3.56
CA LEU A 227 -19.42 30.83 -4.77
C LEU A 227 -20.21 31.13 -6.05
N ARG A 228 -21.45 30.65 -6.15
CA ARG A 228 -22.36 30.97 -7.28
C ARG A 228 -22.68 32.46 -7.32
N LEU A 229 -22.96 33.08 -6.18
CA LEU A 229 -23.22 34.52 -6.08
C LEU A 229 -21.98 35.35 -6.46
N PHE A 230 -20.79 34.95 -6.00
CA PHE A 230 -19.53 35.59 -6.39
C PHE A 230 -19.30 35.47 -7.89
N ARG A 231 -19.44 34.29 -8.50
CA ARG A 231 -19.33 34.14 -9.96
C ARG A 231 -20.34 35.00 -10.72
N LYS A 232 -21.60 35.04 -10.29
CA LYS A 232 -22.64 35.90 -10.90
C LYS A 232 -22.28 37.38 -10.80
N ARG A 233 -21.79 37.83 -9.64
CA ARG A 233 -21.42 39.24 -9.40
C ARG A 233 -20.22 39.65 -10.25
N THR A 234 -19.18 38.83 -10.30
CA THR A 234 -17.98 39.08 -11.12
C THR A 234 -18.33 39.11 -12.62
N PHE A 235 -19.19 38.20 -13.09
CA PHE A 235 -19.64 38.20 -14.48
C PHE A 235 -20.46 39.44 -14.83
N ARG A 236 -21.39 39.87 -13.95
CA ARG A 236 -22.17 41.11 -14.14
C ARG A 236 -21.28 42.36 -14.24
N LEU A 237 -20.19 42.42 -13.46
CA LEU A 237 -19.26 43.54 -13.50
C LEU A 237 -18.48 43.58 -14.82
N HIS A 238 -17.88 42.45 -15.23
CA HIS A 238 -17.17 42.37 -16.52
C HIS A 238 -18.08 42.71 -17.71
N THR A 239 -19.31 42.19 -17.71
CA THR A 239 -20.24 42.47 -18.81
C THR A 239 -20.65 43.95 -18.86
N LYS A 240 -20.78 44.62 -17.71
CA LYS A 240 -21.07 46.06 -17.64
C LYS A 240 -19.90 46.91 -18.11
N GLU A 241 -18.68 46.58 -17.70
CA GLU A 241 -17.47 47.29 -18.14
C GLU A 241 -17.24 47.14 -19.64
N GLN A 242 -17.39 45.92 -20.18
CA GLN A 242 -17.22 45.65 -21.60
C GLN A 242 -18.30 46.35 -22.46
N LYS A 243 -19.52 46.47 -21.96
CA LYS A 243 -20.57 47.28 -22.63
C LYS A 243 -20.25 48.78 -22.64
N ARG A 244 -19.70 49.33 -21.55
CA ARG A 244 -19.27 50.74 -21.50
C ARG A 244 -18.14 51.01 -22.50
N ALA A 245 -17.12 50.17 -22.52
CA ALA A 245 -16.01 50.27 -23.47
C ALA A 245 -16.48 50.16 -24.93
N ASN A 246 -17.40 49.24 -25.23
CA ASN A 246 -17.96 49.08 -26.58
C ASN A 246 -18.85 50.27 -26.99
N ALA A 247 -19.60 50.87 -26.06
CA ALA A 247 -20.42 52.04 -26.33
C ALA A 247 -19.56 53.29 -26.62
N GLU A 248 -18.50 53.49 -25.85
CA GLU A 248 -17.53 54.56 -26.09
C GLU A 248 -16.80 54.38 -27.43
N ALA A 249 -16.39 53.15 -27.77
CA ALA A 249 -15.74 52.86 -29.04
C ALA A 249 -16.65 53.14 -30.25
N LYS A 250 -17.93 52.78 -30.17
CA LYS A 250 -18.91 53.05 -31.23
C LYS A 250 -19.19 54.54 -31.41
N LEU A 251 -19.32 55.28 -30.31
CA LEU A 251 -19.49 56.74 -30.36
C LEU A 251 -18.30 57.43 -31.03
N ASN A 252 -17.08 57.02 -30.66
CA ASN A 252 -15.85 57.58 -31.23
C ASN A 252 -15.71 57.24 -32.73
N ALA A 253 -16.15 56.07 -33.17
CA ALA A 253 -16.14 55.68 -34.58
C ALA A 253 -17.10 56.55 -35.42
N GLY A 254 -18.31 56.79 -34.94
CA GLY A 254 -19.28 57.64 -35.63
C GLY A 254 -18.85 59.12 -35.68
N LEU A 255 -18.24 59.63 -34.61
CA LEU A 255 -17.68 60.99 -34.59
C LEU A 255 -16.55 61.15 -35.61
N ASN A 256 -15.66 60.16 -35.74
CA ASN A 256 -14.59 60.17 -36.72
C ASN A 256 -15.09 60.15 -38.17
N GLN A 257 -16.21 59.47 -38.44
CA GLN A 257 -16.84 59.50 -39.77
C GLN A 257 -17.37 60.90 -40.11
N ILE A 258 -17.99 61.59 -39.15
CA ILE A 258 -18.46 62.98 -39.36
C ILE A 258 -17.28 63.93 -39.59
N ILE A 259 -16.22 63.84 -38.78
CA ILE A 259 -15.03 64.69 -38.93
C ILE A 259 -14.38 64.48 -40.30
N LYS A 260 -14.28 63.22 -40.75
CA LYS A 260 -13.74 62.91 -42.08
C LYS A 260 -14.60 63.50 -43.20
N GLY A 261 -15.92 63.36 -43.11
CA GLY A 261 -16.84 63.99 -44.06
C GLY A 261 -16.76 65.52 -44.08
N PHE A 262 -16.42 66.17 -42.96
CA PHE A 262 -16.24 67.63 -42.90
C PHE A 262 -14.88 68.07 -43.47
N ASN A 263 -13.82 67.29 -43.26
CA ASN A 263 -12.50 67.58 -43.83
C ASN A 263 -12.48 67.36 -45.35
N ASP A 264 -13.17 66.34 -45.86
CA ASP A 264 -13.32 66.09 -47.29
C ASP A 264 -14.06 67.25 -48.00
N ILE A 265 -14.92 68.00 -47.28
CA ILE A 265 -15.60 69.20 -47.82
C ILE A 265 -14.67 70.43 -47.86
N ASN A 266 -13.67 70.50 -46.98
CA ASN A 266 -12.74 71.63 -46.89
C ASN A 266 -11.57 71.55 -47.91
N GLU A 267 -11.32 70.41 -48.54
CA GLU A 267 -10.26 70.28 -49.57
C GLU A 267 -10.70 70.73 -50.98
N ASP A 268 -12.00 70.92 -51.24
CA ASP A 268 -12.55 71.29 -52.55
C ASP A 268 -12.96 72.78 -52.66
N GLU A 269 -12.27 73.70 -51.97
CA GLU A 269 -12.45 75.14 -52.19
C GLU A 269 -11.50 75.71 -53.28
N GLN A 270 -11.61 75.18 -54.50
CA GLN A 270 -11.40 75.95 -55.74
C GLN A 270 -12.34 75.49 -56.87
N GLY A 271 -13.66 75.68 -56.70
CA GLY A 271 -14.57 75.71 -57.85
C GLY A 271 -16.05 75.46 -57.59
N GLY A 272 -16.88 76.52 -57.65
CA GLY A 272 -18.25 76.41 -58.18
C GLY A 272 -19.38 75.99 -57.23
N ARG A 273 -20.42 76.84 -57.18
CA ARG A 273 -21.58 76.84 -56.27
C ARG A 273 -22.62 75.70 -56.46
N ILE A 274 -22.26 74.54 -56.99
CA ILE A 274 -23.21 73.40 -57.19
C ILE A 274 -22.99 72.25 -56.17
N GLU A 275 -21.89 72.22 -55.43
CA GLU A 275 -21.52 71.06 -54.59
C GLU A 275 -21.99 71.13 -53.12
N VAL A 276 -22.51 72.27 -52.66
CA VAL A 276 -22.95 72.46 -51.26
C VAL A 276 -24.16 71.57 -50.89
N HIS A 277 -24.97 71.17 -51.88
CA HIS A 277 -26.15 70.31 -51.63
C HIS A 277 -25.78 68.82 -51.48
N ASP A 278 -24.67 68.36 -52.05
CA ASP A 278 -24.20 66.97 -51.92
C ASP A 278 -23.47 66.72 -50.58
N GLY A 279 -22.65 67.68 -50.14
CA GLY A 279 -21.99 67.63 -48.83
C GLY A 279 -22.97 67.63 -47.65
N LEU A 280 -24.04 68.45 -47.71
CA LEU A 280 -25.09 68.47 -46.68
C LEU A 280 -25.85 67.13 -46.61
N THR A 281 -26.06 66.49 -47.76
CA THR A 281 -26.78 65.20 -47.86
C THR A 281 -25.95 64.06 -47.25
N LYS A 282 -24.61 64.09 -47.40
CA LYS A 282 -23.70 63.16 -46.70
C LYS A 282 -23.70 63.34 -45.18
N ILE A 283 -23.74 64.58 -44.69
CA ILE A 283 -23.81 64.86 -43.25
C ILE A 283 -25.15 64.39 -42.67
N ILE A 284 -26.27 64.66 -43.34
CA ILE A 284 -27.62 64.21 -42.92
C ILE A 284 -27.71 62.68 -42.88
N ASN A 285 -27.15 61.97 -43.88
CA ASN A 285 -27.12 60.51 -43.86
C ASN A 285 -26.26 59.95 -42.73
N SER A 286 -25.16 60.61 -42.38
CA SER A 286 -24.29 60.22 -41.26
C SER A 286 -24.99 60.41 -39.90
N ILE A 287 -25.78 61.48 -39.76
CA ILE A 287 -26.62 61.73 -38.57
C ILE A 287 -27.76 60.70 -38.47
N ASN A 288 -28.39 60.33 -39.59
CA ASN A 288 -29.44 59.30 -39.61
C ASN A 288 -28.91 57.89 -39.27
N ILE A 289 -27.68 57.56 -39.67
CA ILE A 289 -27.02 56.30 -39.29
C ILE A 289 -26.75 56.27 -37.77
N LEU A 290 -26.26 57.38 -37.20
CA LEU A 290 -26.08 57.52 -35.76
C LEU A 290 -27.40 57.44 -34.98
N ALA A 291 -28.49 57.99 -35.51
CA ALA A 291 -29.82 57.90 -34.91
C ALA A 291 -30.39 56.47 -34.96
N ALA A 292 -30.20 55.75 -36.08
CA ALA A 292 -30.60 54.35 -36.22
C ALA A 292 -29.79 53.40 -35.31
N GLU A 293 -28.49 53.66 -35.12
CA GLU A 293 -27.67 52.89 -34.19
C GLU A 293 -28.00 53.15 -32.73
N LYS A 294 -28.41 54.38 -32.37
CA LYS A 294 -28.89 54.71 -31.02
C LYS A 294 -30.18 53.95 -30.68
N GLN A 295 -31.11 53.82 -31.63
CA GLN A 295 -32.31 52.99 -31.46
C GLN A 295 -31.99 51.49 -31.37
N LYS A 296 -31.00 51.00 -32.11
CA LYS A 296 -30.56 49.59 -32.04
C LYS A 296 -29.91 49.26 -30.68
N SER A 297 -29.12 50.18 -30.14
CA SER A 297 -28.52 50.06 -28.81
C SER A 297 -29.57 49.96 -27.69
N GLU A 298 -30.68 50.69 -27.81
CA GLU A 298 -31.77 50.69 -26.82
C GLU A 298 -32.60 49.40 -26.90
N ASN A 299 -32.79 48.86 -28.11
CA ASN A 299 -33.49 47.60 -28.34
C ASN A 299 -32.70 46.36 -27.87
N ASP A 300 -31.38 46.37 -28.03
CA ASP A 300 -30.47 45.33 -27.51
C ASP A 300 -30.42 45.35 -25.96
N GLN A 301 -30.69 46.51 -25.34
CA GLN A 301 -30.75 46.68 -23.88
C GLN A 301 -32.04 46.07 -23.30
N ASN A 302 -33.19 46.28 -23.96
CA ASN A 302 -34.48 45.70 -23.58
C ASN A 302 -34.54 44.17 -23.82
N THR A 303 -33.94 43.65 -24.89
CA THR A 303 -33.91 42.21 -25.17
C THR A 303 -33.15 41.42 -24.08
N ILE A 304 -32.17 42.06 -23.42
CA ILE A 304 -31.38 41.44 -22.36
C ILE A 304 -32.08 41.47 -21.01
N GLU A 305 -32.83 42.54 -20.66
CA GLU A 305 -33.69 42.50 -19.47
C GLU A 305 -34.74 41.39 -19.58
N ILE A 306 -35.29 41.16 -20.78
CA ILE A 306 -36.23 40.06 -21.03
C ILE A 306 -35.54 38.70 -20.87
N SER A 307 -34.33 38.51 -21.42
CA SER A 307 -33.58 37.24 -21.26
C SER A 307 -33.15 36.94 -19.81
N ILE A 308 -32.95 37.99 -18.99
CA ILE A 308 -32.65 37.86 -17.56
C ILE A 308 -33.91 37.49 -16.79
N ILE A 309 -35.07 38.06 -17.13
CA ILE A 309 -36.37 37.73 -16.54
C ILE A 309 -36.83 36.32 -16.97
N GLU A 310 -36.55 35.89 -18.20
CA GLU A 310 -36.87 34.54 -18.69
C GLU A 310 -35.99 33.46 -18.04
N ASN A 311 -34.72 33.77 -17.75
CA ASN A 311 -33.84 32.87 -17.00
C ASN A 311 -34.16 32.85 -15.48
N ASP A 312 -34.84 33.88 -14.96
CA ASP A 312 -35.46 33.87 -13.63
C ASP A 312 -36.80 33.09 -13.60
N ARG A 313 -37.49 32.92 -14.76
CA ARG A 313 -38.73 32.11 -14.88
C ARG A 313 -38.52 30.64 -15.24
N MET A 314 -37.40 30.27 -15.87
CA MET A 314 -37.03 28.86 -16.10
C MET A 314 -36.45 28.22 -14.83
N GLN A 315 -37.22 28.20 -13.75
CA GLN A 315 -37.28 27.07 -12.79
C GLN A 315 -38.60 27.12 -12.01
N PRO A 316 -39.67 26.49 -12.52
CA PRO A 316 -40.64 25.82 -11.67
C PRO A 316 -40.58 24.31 -11.91
N GLU A 317 -40.65 23.58 -10.79
CA GLU A 317 -41.11 22.20 -10.66
C GLU A 317 -40.27 21.09 -11.33
N GLN A 318 -39.38 20.47 -10.55
CA GLN A 318 -39.53 19.06 -10.20
C GLN A 318 -38.93 18.81 -8.80
N ASN A 319 -39.82 18.66 -7.81
CA ASN A 319 -39.77 17.63 -6.77
C ASN A 319 -40.87 17.88 -5.73
N ASN A 320 -42.11 17.61 -6.14
CA ASN A 320 -43.15 17.15 -5.22
C ASN A 320 -43.22 15.63 -5.35
N VAL A 321 -42.46 14.94 -4.50
CA VAL A 321 -42.78 13.57 -4.09
C VAL A 321 -42.83 13.57 -2.58
N TYR A 322 -44.04 13.77 -2.06
CA TYR A 322 -44.42 13.27 -0.75
C TYR A 322 -44.43 11.74 -0.80
N ALA A 323 -43.58 11.10 0.00
CA ALA A 323 -43.79 9.74 0.51
C ALA A 323 -43.33 9.75 1.97
N ARG A 324 -44.20 10.19 2.88
CA ARG A 324 -44.97 9.34 3.80
C ARG A 324 -44.06 8.37 4.58
N GLN A 325 -43.74 8.78 5.81
CA GLN A 325 -43.34 7.89 6.89
C GLN A 325 -44.44 6.84 7.12
N GLU A 326 -44.07 5.56 7.13
CA GLU A 326 -44.74 4.54 7.92
C GLU A 326 -43.71 3.86 8.82
N PHE A 327 -43.94 4.02 10.12
CA PHE A 327 -43.41 3.20 11.21
C PHE A 327 -43.83 1.74 10.99
N VAL A 328 -42.88 0.81 11.07
CA VAL A 328 -43.16 -0.56 11.55
C VAL A 328 -42.11 -0.89 12.60
N VAL A 329 -42.61 -1.12 13.80
CA VAL A 329 -41.93 -1.72 14.94
C VAL A 329 -41.88 -3.23 14.68
N GLU A 330 -40.68 -3.80 14.71
CA GLU A 330 -40.39 -5.10 15.34
C GLU A 330 -38.90 -5.19 15.68
#